data_AF-A0A8D9F0D1-F1
#
_entry.id   AF-A0A8D9F0D1-F1
#
_cell.length_a   1.000
_cell.length_b   1.000
_cell.length_c   1.000
_cell.angle_alpha   90.00
_cell.angle_beta   90.00
_cell.angle_gamma   90.00
#
_symmetry.space_group_name_H-M   'P 1'
#
loop_
_entity.id
_entity.type
_entity.pdbx_description
1 polymer ?
#
loop_
_entity_poly.entity_id
_entity_poly.type
_entity_poly.pdbx_seq_one_letter_code
_entity_poly.pdbx_strand_id
1 'polypeptide(L)'
;MNHPHARGAKSPVPPEIALANDVFDQFCSAAAMKTILGHYRHLCDLLSMKPTNFPQFYPKLKSKLKSWKAQALWNKFDKRASHKCYNRGKTCSNNRVLIIGAGPCGLRAAIEAQLLGAKVVVLEKRDRFSRNNVLHLWPFVIHDLKSLGAKKFFGKFCAGSIDHISIRQLQCILMKVALILGKIFQP
;
A
#
# COMPACT_ATOMS: atom_id res chain seq x y z
N MET A 1 -14.66 32.29 -39.47
CA MET A 1 -14.38 32.83 -38.11
C MET A 1 -14.15 31.64 -37.19
N ASN A 2 -12.89 31.35 -36.85
CA ASN A 2 -12.53 30.21 -36.00
C ASN A 2 -12.58 30.62 -34.52
N HIS A 3 -13.48 29.99 -33.76
CA HIS A 3 -13.48 30.08 -32.29
C HIS A 3 -12.26 29.34 -31.71
N PRO A 4 -11.43 29.98 -30.85
CA PRO A 4 -10.41 29.26 -30.12
C PRO A 4 -11.05 28.42 -29.00
N HIS A 5 -10.77 27.12 -29.00
CA HIS A 5 -11.03 26.25 -27.85
C HIS A 5 -10.21 26.72 -26.64
N ALA A 6 -10.90 27.28 -25.65
CA ALA A 6 -10.35 27.54 -24.33
C ALA A 6 -9.94 26.19 -23.69
N ARG A 7 -8.63 25.95 -23.60
CA ARG A 7 -8.10 24.85 -22.77
C ARG A 7 -8.42 25.21 -21.32
N GLY A 8 -9.39 24.50 -20.73
CA GLY A 8 -9.75 24.67 -19.33
C GLY A 8 -8.50 24.57 -18.45
N ALA A 9 -8.15 25.67 -17.80
CA ALA A 9 -7.10 25.70 -16.80
C ALA A 9 -7.48 24.72 -15.68
N LYS A 10 -6.61 23.73 -15.40
CA LYS A 10 -6.81 22.84 -14.25
C LYS A 10 -6.84 23.69 -13.00
N SER A 11 -7.95 23.64 -12.27
CA SER A 11 -8.10 24.31 -10.98
C SER A 11 -6.92 23.94 -10.06
N PRO A 12 -6.37 24.90 -9.28
CA PRO A 12 -5.25 24.62 -8.39
C PRO A 12 -5.63 23.53 -7.39
N VAL A 13 -4.70 22.59 -7.14
CA VAL A 13 -4.88 21.54 -6.14
C VAL A 13 -4.97 22.21 -4.76
N PRO A 14 -5.98 21.90 -3.93
CA PRO A 14 -6.06 22.47 -2.59
C PRO A 14 -4.77 22.21 -1.78
N PRO A 15 -4.29 23.15 -0.97
CA PRO A 15 -3.02 23.02 -0.23
C PRO A 15 -2.94 21.75 0.62
N GLU A 16 -4.05 21.35 1.23
CA GLU A 16 -4.14 20.11 2.03
C GLU A 16 -3.90 18.85 1.19
N ILE A 17 -4.38 18.84 -0.06
CA ILE A 17 -4.18 17.71 -0.98
C ILE A 17 -2.74 17.70 -1.50
N ALA A 18 -2.12 18.87 -1.72
CA ALA A 18 -0.70 18.94 -2.05
C ALA A 18 0.16 18.35 -0.92
N LEU A 19 -0.06 18.78 0.31
CA LEU A 19 0.62 18.25 1.50
C LEU A 19 0.37 16.74 1.67
N ALA A 20 -0.85 16.25 1.46
CA ALA A 20 -1.14 14.83 1.53
C ALA A 20 -0.37 14.01 0.47
N ASN A 21 -0.15 14.55 -0.73
CA ASN A 21 0.68 13.89 -1.73
C ASN A 21 2.16 13.84 -1.30
N ASP A 22 2.69 14.91 -0.70
CA ASP A 22 4.06 14.94 -0.19
C ASP A 22 4.25 13.93 0.96
N VAL A 23 3.31 13.88 1.90
CA VAL A 23 3.32 12.90 3.00
C VAL A 23 3.20 11.47 2.45
N PHE A 24 2.40 11.25 1.40
CA PHE A 24 2.33 9.94 0.73
C PHE A 24 3.67 9.55 0.08
N ASP A 25 4.38 10.51 -0.50
CA ASP A 25 5.70 10.28 -1.08
C ASP A 25 6.75 9.93 -0.02
N GLN A 26 6.71 10.62 1.13
CA GLN A 26 7.52 10.30 2.32
C GLN A 26 7.18 8.90 2.86
N PHE A 27 5.89 8.57 2.99
CA PHE A 27 5.43 7.23 3.37
C PHE A 27 6.00 6.15 2.43
N CYS A 28 5.95 6.38 1.11
CA CYS A 28 6.50 5.44 0.14
C CYS A 28 8.00 5.27 0.28
N SER A 29 8.74 6.32 0.64
CA SER A 29 10.21 6.32 0.76
C SER A 29 10.72 5.86 2.14
N ALA A 30 9.88 5.89 3.18
CA ALA A 30 10.26 5.55 4.54
C ALA A 30 10.78 4.09 4.66
N ALA A 31 11.87 3.90 5.41
CA ALA A 31 12.56 2.60 5.54
C ALA A 31 12.54 2.01 6.95
N ALA A 32 11.79 2.63 7.88
CA ALA A 32 11.63 2.18 9.25
C ALA A 32 10.15 2.07 9.62
N MET A 33 9.80 1.06 10.40
CA MET A 33 8.42 0.78 10.81
C MET A 33 7.75 1.99 11.47
N LYS A 34 8.44 2.64 12.43
CA LYS A 34 7.93 3.81 13.15
C LYS A 34 7.65 5.00 12.21
N THR A 35 8.53 5.26 11.24
CA THR A 35 8.33 6.36 10.28
C THR A 35 7.24 6.04 9.28
N ILE A 36 7.15 4.80 8.78
CA ILE A 36 6.03 4.34 7.93
C ILE A 36 4.69 4.55 8.63
N LEU A 37 4.56 4.13 9.89
CA LEU A 37 3.33 4.33 10.68
C LEU A 37 3.04 5.81 10.93
N GLY A 38 4.08 6.61 11.24
CA GLY A 38 3.95 8.05 11.46
C GLY A 38 3.39 8.77 10.23
N HIS A 39 4.00 8.57 9.06
CA HIS A 39 3.52 9.18 7.82
C HIS A 39 2.12 8.67 7.45
N TYR A 40 1.82 7.39 7.67
CA TYR A 40 0.51 6.84 7.37
C TYR A 40 -0.61 7.43 8.25
N ARG A 41 -0.35 7.61 9.56
CA ARG A 41 -1.31 8.27 10.47
C ARG A 41 -1.54 9.72 10.06
N HIS A 42 -0.45 10.46 9.85
CA HIS A 42 -0.52 11.85 9.40
C HIS A 42 -1.29 11.98 8.06
N LEU A 43 -1.06 11.06 7.11
CA LEU A 43 -1.81 11.00 5.86
C LEU A 43 -3.31 10.75 6.10
N CYS A 44 -3.66 9.82 6.99
CA CYS A 44 -5.06 9.56 7.33
C CYS A 44 -5.73 10.78 7.97
N ASP A 45 -5.02 11.49 8.85
CA ASP A 45 -5.52 12.70 9.51
C ASP A 45 -5.77 13.83 8.50
N LEU A 46 -4.79 14.12 7.63
CA LEU A 46 -4.91 15.10 6.54
C LEU A 46 -6.09 14.81 5.62
N LEU A 47 -6.35 13.53 5.34
CA LEU A 47 -7.45 13.12 4.46
C LEU A 47 -8.77 12.94 5.20
N SER A 48 -8.80 13.08 6.53
CA SER A 48 -9.94 12.80 7.41
C SER A 48 -10.50 11.39 7.20
N MET A 49 -9.61 10.39 7.20
CA MET A 49 -9.94 8.99 6.92
C MET A 49 -9.56 8.07 8.07
N LYS A 50 -10.38 7.03 8.31
CA LYS A 50 -10.06 5.95 9.23
C LYS A 50 -9.88 4.64 8.46
N PRO A 51 -8.77 3.90 8.67
CA PRO A 51 -8.55 2.59 8.04
C PRO A 51 -9.66 1.59 8.41
N THR A 52 -10.19 0.88 7.40
CA THR A 52 -11.28 -0.12 7.53
C THR A 52 -11.05 -1.26 6.53
N ASN A 53 -12.09 -1.94 6.06
CA ASN A 53 -11.91 -2.97 5.03
C ASN A 53 -11.61 -2.32 3.66
N PHE A 54 -10.98 -3.11 2.78
CA PHE A 54 -10.57 -2.68 1.45
C PHE A 54 -11.69 -1.99 0.64
N PRO A 55 -12.92 -2.56 0.52
CA PRO A 55 -13.96 -1.94 -0.31
C PRO A 55 -14.41 -0.55 0.15
N GLN A 56 -14.27 -0.22 1.43
CA GLN A 56 -14.70 1.07 1.98
C GLN A 56 -13.56 2.10 2.06
N PHE A 57 -12.34 1.65 2.35
CA PHE A 57 -11.19 2.53 2.58
C PHE A 57 -10.44 2.86 1.28
N TYR A 58 -10.00 1.84 0.54
CA TYR A 58 -9.06 2.01 -0.56
C TYR A 58 -9.62 2.89 -1.70
N PRO A 59 -10.89 2.74 -2.16
CA PRO A 59 -11.44 3.60 -3.20
C PRO A 59 -11.45 5.10 -2.83
N LYS A 60 -11.67 5.42 -1.55
CA LYS A 60 -11.65 6.80 -1.04
C LYS A 60 -10.23 7.35 -0.97
N LEU A 61 -9.25 6.53 -0.56
CA LEU A 61 -7.85 6.93 -0.52
C LEU A 61 -7.35 7.26 -1.93
N LYS A 62 -7.65 6.35 -2.87
CA LYS A 62 -7.32 6.49 -4.29
C LYS A 62 -7.94 7.74 -4.93
N SER A 63 -9.19 8.07 -4.60
CA SER A 63 -9.85 9.24 -5.19
C SER A 63 -9.26 10.57 -4.72
N LYS A 64 -8.68 10.61 -3.51
CA LYS A 64 -8.03 11.79 -2.93
C LYS A 64 -6.57 11.97 -3.37
N LEU A 65 -5.82 10.88 -3.58
CA LEU A 65 -4.40 10.91 -3.94
C LEU A 65 -4.18 10.65 -5.44
N LYS A 66 -3.87 11.71 -6.19
CA LYS A 66 -3.75 11.67 -7.66
C LYS A 66 -2.34 11.94 -8.19
N SER A 67 -1.31 11.91 -7.33
CA SER A 67 0.08 12.05 -7.79
C SER A 67 0.45 10.93 -8.77
N TRP A 68 1.42 11.19 -9.65
CA TRP A 68 1.90 10.20 -10.62
C TRP A 68 2.45 8.93 -9.93
N LYS A 69 3.08 9.09 -8.76
CA LYS A 69 3.61 7.98 -7.96
C LYS A 69 2.46 7.13 -7.40
N ALA A 70 1.43 7.78 -6.87
CA ALA A 70 0.23 7.13 -6.36
C ALA A 70 -0.53 6.39 -7.48
N GLN A 71 -0.73 7.03 -8.63
CA GLN A 71 -1.44 6.44 -9.78
C GLN A 71 -0.77 5.14 -10.27
N ALA A 72 0.55 5.09 -10.29
CA ALA A 72 1.28 3.88 -10.66
C ALA A 72 1.09 2.71 -9.67
N LEU A 73 0.84 3.01 -8.39
CA LEU A 73 0.46 2.02 -7.39
C LEU A 73 -1.00 1.60 -7.53
N TRP A 74 -1.93 2.55 -7.76
CA TRP A 74 -3.35 2.27 -7.96
C TRP A 74 -3.59 1.29 -9.11
N ASN A 75 -2.95 1.51 -10.26
CA ASN A 75 -3.08 0.62 -11.41
C ASN A 75 -2.68 -0.83 -11.10
N LYS A 76 -1.71 -1.03 -10.18
CA LYS A 76 -1.24 -2.34 -9.75
C LYS A 76 -2.24 -3.00 -8.79
N PHE A 77 -2.69 -2.28 -7.78
CA PHE A 77 -3.64 -2.79 -6.79
C PHE A 77 -5.01 -3.06 -7.41
N ASP A 78 -5.48 -2.20 -8.31
CA ASP A 78 -6.74 -2.41 -9.04
C ASP A 78 -6.68 -3.68 -9.90
N LYS A 79 -5.57 -3.88 -10.62
CA LYS A 79 -5.35 -5.10 -11.43
C LYS A 79 -5.34 -6.36 -10.57
N ARG A 80 -4.77 -6.31 -9.36
CA ARG A 80 -4.81 -7.44 -8.43
C ARG A 80 -6.24 -7.66 -7.92
N ALA A 81 -6.89 -6.61 -7.43
CA ALA A 81 -8.22 -6.67 -6.82
C ALA A 81 -9.34 -7.08 -7.80
N SER A 82 -9.13 -6.91 -9.10
CA SER A 82 -10.10 -7.32 -10.14
C SER A 82 -10.10 -8.84 -10.41
N HIS A 83 -9.16 -9.60 -9.84
CA HIS A 83 -9.12 -11.05 -10.01
C HIS A 83 -10.40 -11.70 -9.45
N LYS A 84 -10.95 -12.67 -10.19
CA LYS A 84 -12.27 -13.27 -9.90
C LYS A 84 -12.38 -13.85 -8.47
N CYS A 85 -11.29 -14.40 -7.94
CA CYS A 85 -11.27 -14.99 -6.59
C CYS A 85 -11.63 -14.00 -5.47
N TYR A 86 -11.41 -12.69 -5.66
CA TYR A 86 -11.76 -11.68 -4.66
C TYR A 86 -13.23 -11.28 -4.70
N ASN A 87 -13.96 -11.64 -5.77
CA ASN A 87 -15.36 -11.25 -5.98
C ASN A 87 -15.62 -9.76 -5.68
N ARG A 88 -14.74 -8.87 -6.18
CA ARG A 88 -14.76 -7.42 -5.90
C ARG A 88 -14.77 -7.08 -4.39
N GLY A 89 -14.03 -7.86 -3.59
CA GLY A 89 -13.94 -7.70 -2.14
C GLY A 89 -15.21 -8.11 -1.38
N LYS A 90 -16.04 -9.00 -1.96
CA LYS A 90 -17.28 -9.49 -1.31
C LYS A 90 -17.15 -10.88 -0.71
N THR A 91 -16.10 -11.64 -1.03
CA THR A 91 -15.94 -13.04 -0.59
C THR A 91 -15.94 -13.19 0.93
N CYS A 92 -15.29 -12.27 1.65
CA CYS A 92 -15.12 -12.32 3.10
C CYS A 92 -15.60 -11.04 3.81
N SER A 93 -16.59 -10.34 3.25
CA SER A 93 -17.02 -9.00 3.72
C SER A 93 -17.47 -8.95 5.20
N ASN A 94 -17.96 -10.07 5.73
CA ASN A 94 -18.43 -10.19 7.11
C ASN A 94 -17.40 -10.82 8.06
N ASN A 95 -16.24 -11.23 7.55
CA ASN A 95 -15.21 -11.88 8.35
C ASN A 95 -14.34 -10.84 9.06
N ARG A 96 -13.99 -11.14 10.31
CA ARG A 96 -12.97 -10.42 11.08
C ARG A 96 -11.76 -11.32 11.24
N VAL A 97 -10.60 -10.85 10.82
CA VAL A 97 -9.36 -11.63 10.81
C VAL A 97 -8.33 -10.95 11.69
N LEU A 98 -7.80 -11.70 12.65
CA LEU A 98 -6.66 -11.31 13.47
C LEU A 98 -5.43 -12.07 12.97
N ILE A 99 -4.39 -11.35 12.54
CA ILE A 99 -3.09 -11.93 12.20
C ILE A 99 -2.11 -11.64 13.33
N ILE A 100 -1.43 -12.68 13.82
CA ILE A 100 -0.41 -12.56 14.85
C ILE A 100 0.96 -12.63 14.17
N GLY A 101 1.67 -11.50 14.14
CA GLY A 101 3.00 -11.34 13.57
C GLY A 101 3.03 -10.57 12.24
N ALA A 102 3.87 -9.55 12.18
CA ALA A 102 4.16 -8.74 10.99
C ALA A 102 5.48 -9.18 10.30
N GLY A 103 5.76 -10.48 10.31
CA GLY A 103 6.73 -11.09 9.38
C GLY A 103 6.25 -11.02 7.92
N PRO A 104 7.10 -11.33 6.93
CA PRO A 104 6.71 -11.31 5.52
C PRO A 104 5.43 -12.10 5.23
N CYS A 105 5.34 -13.35 5.71
CA CYS A 105 4.17 -14.20 5.48
C CYS A 105 2.90 -13.65 6.13
N GLY A 106 2.97 -13.17 7.38
CA GLY A 106 1.81 -12.59 8.09
C GLY A 106 1.29 -11.33 7.40
N LEU A 107 2.19 -10.44 6.95
CA LEU A 107 1.80 -9.27 6.17
C LEU A 107 1.22 -9.65 4.80
N ARG A 108 1.78 -10.67 4.14
CA ARG A 108 1.26 -11.16 2.86
C ARG A 108 -0.14 -11.77 3.00
N ALA A 109 -0.39 -12.53 4.07
CA ALA A 109 -1.71 -13.07 4.38
C ALA A 109 -2.71 -11.95 4.68
N ALA A 110 -2.31 -10.93 5.43
CA ALA A 110 -3.16 -9.77 5.72
C ALA A 110 -3.59 -9.02 4.44
N ILE A 111 -2.71 -8.93 3.44
CA ILE A 111 -3.02 -8.34 2.14
C ILE A 111 -4.10 -9.13 1.41
N GLU A 112 -3.98 -10.47 1.31
CA GLU A 112 -5.02 -11.27 0.64
C GLU A 112 -6.35 -11.21 1.39
N ALA A 113 -6.33 -11.28 2.72
CA ALA A 113 -7.53 -11.18 3.54
C ALA A 113 -8.25 -9.84 3.34
N GLN A 114 -7.50 -8.73 3.22
CA GLN A 114 -8.08 -7.43 2.87
C GLN A 114 -8.70 -7.44 1.47
N LEU A 115 -7.99 -7.95 0.46
CA LEU A 115 -8.51 -8.02 -0.91
C LEU A 115 -9.77 -8.88 -1.03
N LEU A 116 -9.92 -9.91 -0.19
CA LEU A 116 -11.14 -10.71 -0.06
C LEU A 116 -12.32 -9.94 0.59
N GLY A 117 -12.05 -8.79 1.22
CA GLY A 117 -13.05 -7.92 1.84
C GLY A 117 -13.13 -7.99 3.37
N ALA A 118 -12.30 -8.82 4.01
CA ALA A 118 -12.35 -9.01 5.46
C ALA A 118 -11.90 -7.75 6.22
N LYS A 119 -12.39 -7.59 7.45
CA LYS A 119 -11.82 -6.62 8.39
C LYS A 119 -10.58 -7.22 9.05
N VAL A 120 -9.40 -6.73 8.68
CA VAL A 120 -8.12 -7.29 9.13
C VAL A 120 -7.45 -6.40 10.18
N VAL A 121 -7.09 -7.02 11.30
CA VAL A 121 -6.21 -6.47 12.33
C VAL A 121 -4.93 -7.31 12.38
N VAL A 122 -3.78 -6.66 12.53
CA VAL A 122 -2.52 -7.38 12.73
C VAL A 122 -1.85 -6.87 13.99
N LEU A 123 -1.46 -7.81 14.85
CA LEU A 123 -0.68 -7.59 16.05
C LEU A 123 0.77 -7.95 15.76
N GLU A 124 1.70 -7.09 16.17
CA GLU A 124 3.13 -7.39 16.13
C GLU A 124 3.75 -6.98 17.45
N LYS A 125 4.45 -7.92 18.10
CA LYS A 125 5.10 -7.68 19.39
C LYS A 125 6.21 -6.63 19.32
N ARG A 126 6.90 -6.52 18.18
CA ARG A 126 8.06 -5.63 18.01
C ARG A 126 7.65 -4.28 17.42
N ASP A 127 8.33 -3.24 17.87
CA ASP A 127 8.17 -1.88 17.36
C ASP A 127 9.04 -1.57 16.12
N ARG A 128 9.87 -2.53 15.69
CA ARG A 128 10.84 -2.37 14.60
C ARG A 128 11.11 -3.64 13.80
N PHE A 129 11.41 -3.44 12.51
CA PHE A 129 11.98 -4.46 11.63
C PHE A 129 13.51 -4.34 11.58
N SER A 130 14.22 -5.25 12.23
CA SER A 130 15.68 -5.17 12.44
C SER A 130 16.49 -6.22 11.68
N ARG A 131 15.87 -7.25 11.10
CA ARG A 131 16.59 -8.38 10.49
C ARG A 131 17.16 -8.01 9.12
N ASN A 132 18.49 -8.02 9.03
CA ASN A 132 19.23 -7.75 7.79
C ASN A 132 19.55 -9.01 6.96
N ASN A 133 19.27 -10.21 7.48
CA ASN A 133 19.44 -11.45 6.72
C ASN A 133 18.69 -11.37 5.38
N VAL A 134 19.26 -12.00 4.37
CA VAL A 134 18.79 -11.95 2.99
C VAL A 134 18.05 -13.24 2.65
N LEU A 135 16.90 -13.09 1.99
CA LEU A 135 16.08 -14.18 1.46
C LEU A 135 16.26 -14.24 -0.05
N HIS A 136 16.53 -15.44 -0.57
CA HIS A 136 16.37 -15.72 -2.00
C HIS A 136 14.87 -15.72 -2.36
N LEU A 137 14.54 -15.23 -3.56
CA LEU A 137 13.18 -15.09 -4.06
C LEU A 137 13.03 -15.91 -5.34
N TRP A 138 12.09 -16.85 -5.33
CA TRP A 138 11.73 -17.56 -6.54
C TRP A 138 11.05 -16.62 -7.55
N PRO A 139 11.10 -16.94 -8.86
CA PRO A 139 10.54 -16.08 -9.90
C PRO A 139 9.09 -15.65 -9.67
N PHE A 140 8.23 -16.55 -9.18
CA PHE A 140 6.82 -16.25 -8.90
C PHE A 140 6.66 -15.24 -7.76
N VAL A 141 7.54 -15.27 -6.75
CA VAL A 141 7.55 -14.33 -5.63
C VAL A 141 7.99 -12.95 -6.10
N ILE A 142 9.00 -12.88 -6.97
CA ILE A 142 9.43 -11.64 -7.60
C ILE A 142 8.28 -11.02 -8.39
N HIS A 143 7.56 -11.83 -9.17
CA HIS A 143 6.39 -11.38 -9.93
C HIS A 143 5.27 -10.89 -9.00
N ASP A 144 4.92 -11.63 -7.95
CA ASP A 144 3.91 -11.22 -6.96
C ASP A 144 4.27 -9.87 -6.32
N LEU A 145 5.49 -9.70 -5.83
CA LEU A 145 5.95 -8.45 -5.22
C LEU A 145 6.00 -7.29 -6.23
N LYS A 146 6.41 -7.53 -7.49
CA LYS A 146 6.32 -6.52 -8.57
C LYS A 146 4.86 -6.12 -8.86
N SER A 147 3.93 -7.07 -8.76
CA SER A 147 2.49 -6.83 -8.93
C SER A 147 1.91 -6.02 -7.77
N LEU A 148 2.49 -6.10 -6.58
CA LEU A 148 2.16 -5.28 -5.40
C LEU A 148 2.95 -3.96 -5.33
N GLY A 149 3.67 -3.59 -6.39
CA GLY A 149 4.33 -2.29 -6.47
C GLY A 149 5.66 -2.20 -5.71
N ALA A 150 6.32 -3.31 -5.38
CA ALA A 150 7.60 -3.33 -4.65
C ALA A 150 8.64 -2.32 -5.17
N LYS A 151 8.79 -2.17 -6.50
CA LYS A 151 9.71 -1.19 -7.11
C LYS A 151 9.40 0.28 -6.77
N LYS A 152 8.16 0.62 -6.42
CA LYS A 152 7.76 1.98 -6.02
C LYS A 152 8.10 2.28 -4.56
N PHE A 153 8.19 1.25 -3.72
CA PHE A 153 8.57 1.36 -2.32
C PHE A 153 10.07 1.13 -2.08
N PHE A 154 10.72 0.41 -2.99
CA PHE A 154 12.15 0.10 -2.96
C PHE A 154 12.68 0.03 -4.40
N GLY A 155 13.28 1.12 -4.88
CA GLY A 155 13.73 1.25 -6.28
C GLY A 155 14.75 0.20 -6.72
N LYS A 156 15.55 -0.33 -5.77
CA LYS A 156 16.54 -1.38 -6.01
C LYS A 156 15.94 -2.80 -6.05
N PHE A 157 14.62 -2.95 -5.89
CA PHE A 157 13.97 -4.25 -5.86
C PHE A 157 14.19 -5.03 -7.17
N CYS A 158 14.97 -6.12 -7.08
CA CYS A 158 15.30 -7.00 -8.20
C CYS A 158 15.75 -6.21 -9.46
N ALA A 159 16.71 -5.29 -9.27
CA ALA A 159 17.37 -4.61 -10.37
C ALA A 159 18.39 -5.54 -11.04
N GLY A 160 18.42 -5.60 -12.37
CA GLY A 160 19.25 -6.57 -13.10
C GLY A 160 18.86 -8.01 -12.79
N SER A 161 19.85 -8.84 -12.47
CA SER A 161 19.73 -10.25 -12.09
C SER A 161 19.54 -10.48 -10.58
N ILE A 162 19.33 -9.43 -9.78
CA ILE A 162 19.10 -9.57 -8.34
C ILE A 162 17.78 -10.30 -8.08
N ASP A 163 17.85 -11.38 -7.31
CA ASP A 163 16.76 -12.30 -6.98
C ASP A 163 16.59 -12.46 -5.46
N HIS A 164 17.07 -11.50 -4.67
CA HIS A 164 17.06 -11.60 -3.21
C HIS A 164 16.73 -10.26 -2.54
N ILE A 165 16.31 -10.32 -1.28
CA ILE A 165 15.94 -9.14 -0.48
C ILE A 165 16.19 -9.37 1.01
N SER A 166 16.61 -8.34 1.75
CA SER A 166 16.68 -8.44 3.21
C SER A 166 15.30 -8.51 3.86
N ILE A 167 15.17 -9.29 4.94
CA ILE A 167 13.91 -9.52 5.64
C ILE A 167 13.21 -8.19 5.98
N ARG A 168 13.96 -7.24 6.57
CA ARG A 168 13.39 -5.94 6.94
C ARG A 168 12.84 -5.13 5.76
N GLN A 169 13.50 -5.20 4.59
CA GLN A 169 13.02 -4.47 3.40
C GLN A 169 11.73 -5.08 2.88
N LEU A 170 11.64 -6.41 2.85
CA LEU A 170 10.42 -7.11 2.48
C LEU A 170 9.26 -6.78 3.44
N GLN A 171 9.53 -6.74 4.74
CA GLN A 171 8.54 -6.32 5.75
C GLN A 171 8.06 -4.89 5.51
N CYS A 172 8.98 -3.93 5.28
CA CYS A 172 8.60 -2.54 4.98
C CYS A 172 7.73 -2.42 3.72
N ILE A 173 8.07 -3.13 2.64
CA ILE A 173 7.29 -3.14 1.40
C ILE A 173 5.87 -3.67 1.67
N LEU A 174 5.75 -4.85 2.27
CA LEU A 174 4.45 -5.48 2.50
C LEU A 174 3.61 -4.70 3.52
N MET A 175 4.25 -4.09 4.51
CA MET A 175 3.58 -3.22 5.47
C MET A 175 2.94 -2.01 4.79
N LYS A 176 3.66 -1.34 3.88
CA LYS A 176 3.12 -0.20 3.13
C LYS A 176 1.90 -0.60 2.29
N VAL A 177 1.99 -1.74 1.59
CA VAL A 177 0.87 -2.30 0.82
C VAL A 177 -0.31 -2.56 1.74
N ALA A 178 -0.11 -3.26 2.85
CA ALA A 178 -1.19 -3.63 3.75
C ALA A 178 -1.91 -2.40 4.34
N LEU A 179 -1.17 -1.35 4.74
CA LEU A 179 -1.73 -0.08 5.22
C LEU A 179 -2.55 0.63 4.15
N ILE A 180 -2.05 0.70 2.91
CA ILE A 180 -2.79 1.29 1.78
C ILE A 180 -4.13 0.58 1.55
N LEU A 181 -4.19 -0.74 1.72
CA LEU A 181 -5.41 -1.52 1.52
C LEU A 181 -6.38 -1.42 2.71
N GLY A 182 -6.06 -0.63 3.74
CA GLY A 182 -6.92 -0.34 4.88
C GLY A 182 -6.67 -1.18 6.12
N LYS A 183 -5.66 -2.05 6.12
CA LYS A 183 -5.32 -2.88 7.29
C LYS A 183 -5.13 -2.01 8.54
N ILE A 184 -5.74 -2.41 9.65
CA ILE A 184 -5.48 -1.83 10.95
C ILE A 184 -4.23 -2.49 11.55
N PHE A 185 -3.20 -1.69 11.84
CA PHE A 185 -1.95 -2.15 12.46
C PHE A 185 -1.94 -1.72 13.93
N GLN A 186 -1.81 -2.70 14.83
CA GLN A 186 -1.61 -2.45 16.26
C GLN A 186 -0.22 -2.98 16.66
N PRO A 187 0.74 -2.09 16.95
CA PRO A 187 2.02 -2.48 17.56
C PRO A 187 1.83 -2.87 19.03
#